data_AF-A0A7S1F993-F1
#
_entry.id   AF-A0A7S1F993-F1
#
_cell.length_a   1.000
_cell.length_b   1.000
_cell.length_c   1.000
_cell.angle_alpha   90.00
_cell.angle_beta   90.00
_cell.angle_gamma   90.00
#
_symmetry.space_group_name_H-M   'P 1'
#
loop_
_entity.id
_entity.type
_entity.pdbx_description
1 polymer ?
#
loop_
_entity_poly.entity_id
_entity_poly.type
_entity_poly.pdbx_seq_one_letter_code
_entity_poly.pdbx_strand_id
1 'polypeptide(L)'
;MERNSPLNSATRGPFLLSEDERLRTPSRRIVVISVIIALWNIVAAVFSAFTRKQHVWETVVTFLLGLLIPCCGFWSARYTDGNVASLFSCCNCLGAVVSIFNVVLLTTAIGSLAQFLQTCDPQEQGDGCPTDAQWRDMCQSSDVQLGPNDSAEECYVYLTKHIGSVRSRLAVSAGFALLAMLFDCIGFVWGINFVGAMSSSTVVHSPPASPPTTVTLAQPLQNA
;
A
#
# COMPACT_ATOMS: atom_id res chain seq x y z
N MET A 1 -31.41 -24.29 -29.24
CA MET A 1 -30.01 -24.70 -29.49
C MET A 1 -29.27 -24.67 -28.16
N GLU A 2 -29.50 -25.71 -27.36
CA GLU A 2 -28.81 -25.96 -26.09
C GLU A 2 -27.49 -26.65 -26.38
N ARG A 3 -26.39 -26.06 -25.89
CA ARG A 3 -25.07 -26.65 -25.96
C ARG A 3 -24.84 -27.38 -24.64
N ASN A 4 -25.21 -28.66 -24.62
CA ASN A 4 -24.92 -29.58 -23.52
C ASN A 4 -23.40 -29.79 -23.42
N SER A 5 -22.75 -29.12 -22.47
CA SER A 5 -21.40 -29.43 -22.07
C SER A 5 -21.45 -30.56 -21.03
N PRO A 6 -20.94 -31.77 -21.33
CA PRO A 6 -20.91 -32.85 -20.35
C PRO A 6 -20.00 -32.47 -19.19
N LEU A 7 -20.58 -32.50 -17.99
CA LEU A 7 -19.92 -32.34 -16.71
C LEU A 7 -19.02 -33.58 -16.48
N ASN A 8 -17.82 -33.58 -17.07
CA ASN A 8 -16.81 -34.57 -16.76
C ASN A 8 -16.30 -34.30 -15.34
N SER A 9 -16.89 -35.00 -14.38
CA SER A 9 -16.36 -35.22 -13.03
C SER A 9 -15.09 -36.08 -13.15
N ALA A 10 -14.01 -35.46 -13.61
CA ALA A 10 -12.69 -36.06 -13.63
C ALA A 10 -12.16 -36.14 -12.20
N THR A 11 -12.09 -37.38 -11.72
CA THR A 11 -11.23 -37.93 -10.68
C THR A 11 -10.01 -37.03 -10.39
N ARG A 12 -10.09 -36.18 -9.37
CA ARG A 12 -8.92 -35.47 -8.81
C ARG A 12 -8.06 -36.51 -8.11
N GLY A 13 -7.02 -36.97 -8.79
CA GLY A 13 -6.00 -37.85 -8.20
C GLY A 13 -5.28 -37.17 -7.01
N PRO A 14 -4.81 -37.95 -6.02
CA PRO A 14 -4.23 -37.45 -4.77
C PRO A 14 -2.85 -36.79 -4.89
N PHE A 15 -2.32 -36.56 -6.10
CA PHE A 15 -0.94 -36.09 -6.31
C PHE A 15 -0.77 -34.55 -6.37
N LEU A 16 -1.85 -33.76 -6.36
CA LEU A 16 -1.77 -32.29 -6.41
C LEU A 16 -1.52 -31.61 -5.04
N LEU A 17 -1.54 -32.35 -3.93
CA LEU A 17 -1.36 -31.76 -2.58
C LEU A 17 0.08 -31.27 -2.29
N SER A 18 1.09 -31.77 -3.03
CA SER A 18 2.50 -31.47 -2.75
C SER A 18 2.97 -30.10 -3.24
N GLU A 19 2.43 -29.57 -4.35
CA GLU A 19 2.82 -28.24 -4.86
C GLU A 19 2.07 -27.11 -4.15
N ASP A 20 0.82 -27.35 -3.77
CA ASP A 20 -0.01 -26.43 -2.98
C ASP A 20 0.65 -26.07 -1.62
N GLU A 21 1.38 -27.00 -1.02
CA GLU A 21 2.00 -26.79 0.29
C GLU A 21 3.24 -25.86 0.21
N ARG A 22 4.00 -25.94 -0.90
CA ARG A 22 5.13 -25.05 -1.16
C ARG A 22 4.71 -23.62 -1.50
N LEU A 23 3.58 -23.46 -2.20
CA LEU A 23 2.98 -22.16 -2.54
C LEU A 23 2.21 -21.53 -1.35
N ARG A 24 1.78 -22.31 -0.36
CA ARG A 24 1.10 -21.83 0.86
C ARG A 24 1.99 -21.06 1.83
N THR A 25 3.28 -21.39 1.88
CA THR A 25 4.20 -20.79 2.85
C THR A 25 4.53 -19.33 2.54
N PRO A 26 4.85 -18.93 1.29
CA PRO A 26 5.10 -17.52 0.94
C PRO A 26 3.83 -16.66 0.99
N SER A 27 2.68 -17.18 0.57
CA SER A 27 1.40 -16.45 0.62
C SER A 27 1.00 -16.04 2.04
N ARG A 28 1.26 -16.89 3.03
CA ARG A 28 0.97 -16.60 4.45
C ARG A 28 1.80 -15.43 4.99
N ARG A 29 3.06 -15.29 4.57
CA ARG A 29 3.94 -14.18 5.00
C ARG A 29 3.48 -12.85 4.42
N ILE A 30 3.08 -12.85 3.14
CA ILE A 30 2.55 -11.65 2.46
C ILE A 30 1.28 -11.17 3.15
N VAL A 31 0.34 -12.07 3.44
CA VAL A 31 -0.90 -11.73 4.15
C VAL A 31 -0.62 -11.13 5.53
N VAL A 32 0.32 -11.69 6.30
CA VAL A 32 0.69 -11.15 7.61
C VAL A 32 1.26 -9.73 7.50
N ILE A 33 2.15 -9.48 6.54
CA ILE A 33 2.72 -8.14 6.33
C ILE A 33 1.63 -7.14 5.92
N SER A 34 0.73 -7.51 4.99
CA SER A 34 -0.39 -6.65 4.59
C SER A 34 -1.33 -6.32 5.76
N VAL A 35 -1.58 -7.27 6.66
CA VAL A 35 -2.38 -7.03 7.86
C VAL A 35 -1.66 -6.08 8.82
N ILE A 36 -0.35 -6.23 9.02
CA ILE A 36 0.43 -5.32 9.87
C ILE A 36 0.39 -3.89 9.32
N ILE A 37 0.59 -3.72 8.01
CA ILE A 37 0.53 -2.41 7.34
C ILE A 37 -0.87 -1.80 7.48
N ALA A 38 -1.92 -2.60 7.27
CA ALA A 38 -3.30 -2.15 7.43
C ALA A 38 -3.58 -1.69 8.87
N LEU A 39 -3.18 -2.47 9.88
CA LEU A 39 -3.32 -2.10 11.29
C LEU A 39 -2.54 -0.82 11.62
N TRP A 40 -1.33 -0.67 11.08
CA TRP A 40 -0.54 0.54 11.26
C TRP A 40 -1.24 1.77 10.70
N ASN A 41 -1.79 1.68 9.48
CA ASN A 41 -2.56 2.76 8.85
C ASN A 41 -3.82 3.11 9.66
N ILE A 42 -4.50 2.12 10.25
CA ILE A 42 -5.64 2.36 11.15
C ILE A 42 -5.21 3.14 12.39
N VAL A 43 -4.12 2.71 13.04
CA VAL A 43 -3.58 3.41 14.22
C VAL A 43 -3.19 4.85 13.87
N ALA A 44 -2.53 5.07 12.73
CA ALA A 44 -2.14 6.39 12.26
C ALA A 44 -3.36 7.27 11.95
N ALA A 45 -4.40 6.72 11.32
CA ALA A 45 -5.64 7.44 11.02
C ALA A 45 -6.40 7.83 12.31
N VAL A 46 -6.51 6.90 13.27
CA VAL A 46 -7.12 7.15 14.57
C VAL A 46 -6.34 8.21 15.34
N PHE A 47 -5.02 8.11 15.41
CA PHE A 47 -4.18 9.10 16.05
C PHE A 47 -4.32 10.48 15.39
N SER A 48 -4.40 10.54 14.06
CA SER A 48 -4.62 11.79 13.33
C SER A 48 -5.99 12.39 13.63
N ALA A 49 -7.04 11.56 13.70
CA ALA A 49 -8.40 11.99 14.03
C ALA A 49 -8.52 12.54 15.46
N PHE A 50 -7.74 12.03 16.42
CA PHE A 50 -7.72 12.54 17.79
C PHE A 50 -6.85 13.78 17.97
N THR A 51 -5.76 13.92 17.19
CA THR A 51 -4.78 14.99 17.38
C THR A 51 -5.01 16.22 16.52
N ARG A 52 -5.73 16.08 15.41
CA ARG A 52 -6.08 17.17 14.51
C ARG A 52 -7.60 17.21 14.42
N LYS A 53 -8.23 18.38 14.53
CA LYS A 53 -9.66 18.53 14.22
C LYS A 53 -9.89 18.49 12.71
N GLN A 54 -9.31 17.50 12.04
CA GLN A 54 -9.47 17.34 10.60
C GLN A 54 -10.93 17.09 10.29
N HIS A 55 -11.34 17.55 9.11
CA HIS A 55 -12.64 17.21 8.58
C HIS A 55 -12.76 15.69 8.44
N VAL A 56 -13.87 15.13 8.92
CA VAL A 56 -14.15 13.67 8.91
C VAL A 56 -13.92 13.04 7.54
N TRP A 57 -14.16 13.79 6.45
CA TRP A 57 -13.98 13.31 5.09
C TRP A 57 -12.52 12.95 4.76
N GLU A 58 -11.53 13.70 5.25
CA GLU A 58 -10.11 13.45 5.00
C GLU A 58 -9.67 12.12 5.64
N THR A 59 -10.14 11.89 6.87
CA THR A 59 -9.92 10.64 7.59
C THR A 59 -10.53 9.45 6.86
N VAL A 60 -11.76 9.60 6.35
CA VAL A 60 -12.45 8.55 5.59
C VAL A 60 -11.72 8.23 4.29
N VAL A 61 -11.30 9.24 3.53
CA VAL A 61 -10.55 9.04 2.28
C VAL A 61 -9.22 8.34 2.54
N THR A 62 -8.48 8.79 3.56
CA THR A 62 -7.21 8.18 3.96
C THR A 62 -7.40 6.73 4.40
N PHE A 63 -8.47 6.44 5.14
CA PHE A 63 -8.81 5.09 5.58
C PHE A 63 -9.17 4.18 4.39
N LEU A 64 -9.99 4.65 3.43
CA LEU A 64 -10.35 3.90 2.23
C LEU A 64 -9.13 3.61 1.35
N LEU A 65 -8.23 4.60 1.17
CA LEU A 65 -6.96 4.41 0.48
C LEU A 65 -6.07 3.39 1.20
N GLY A 66 -6.00 3.46 2.54
CA GLY A 66 -5.25 2.51 3.37
C GLY A 66 -5.77 1.08 3.28
N LEU A 67 -7.09 0.89 3.09
CA LEU A 67 -7.72 -0.41 2.87
C LEU A 67 -7.58 -0.94 1.44
N LEU A 68 -7.34 -0.06 0.46
CA LEU A 68 -7.16 -0.48 -0.93
C LEU A 68 -5.97 -1.45 -1.06
N ILE A 69 -4.87 -1.18 -0.34
CA ILE A 69 -3.65 -2.00 -0.34
C ILE A 69 -3.92 -3.45 0.12
N PRO A 70 -4.48 -3.72 1.32
CA PRO A 70 -4.79 -5.08 1.75
C PRO A 70 -5.89 -5.73 0.90
N CYS A 71 -6.85 -4.97 0.35
CA CYS A 71 -7.84 -5.52 -0.59
C CYS A 71 -7.17 -6.05 -1.87
N CYS A 72 -6.20 -5.34 -2.42
CA CYS A 72 -5.44 -5.80 -3.59
C CYS A 72 -4.62 -7.06 -3.27
N GLY A 73 -4.01 -7.12 -2.08
CA GLY A 73 -3.31 -8.32 -1.60
C GLY A 73 -4.23 -9.52 -1.39
N PHE A 74 -5.40 -9.32 -0.78
CA PHE A 74 -6.39 -10.36 -0.55
C PHE A 74 -6.95 -10.90 -1.87
N TRP A 75 -7.27 -10.01 -2.82
CA TRP A 75 -7.76 -10.42 -4.13
C TRP A 75 -6.68 -11.22 -4.89
N SER A 76 -5.42 -10.78 -4.82
CA SER A 76 -4.28 -11.52 -5.39
C SER A 76 -4.05 -12.89 -4.75
N ALA A 77 -4.34 -13.06 -3.47
CA ALA A 77 -4.21 -14.36 -2.81
C ALA A 77 -5.38 -15.31 -3.16
N ARG A 78 -6.56 -14.76 -3.46
CA ARG A 78 -7.78 -15.55 -3.72
C ARG A 78 -7.85 -16.08 -5.16
N TYR A 79 -7.37 -15.30 -6.13
CA TYR A 79 -7.39 -15.68 -7.53
C TYR A 79 -5.96 -16.03 -7.96
N THR A 80 -5.69 -17.32 -8.13
CA THR A 80 -4.39 -17.86 -8.55
C THR A 80 -4.09 -17.60 -10.05
N ASP A 81 -4.63 -16.51 -10.59
CA ASP A 81 -4.45 -16.11 -11.97
C ASP A 81 -3.26 -15.14 -12.07
N GLY A 82 -2.37 -15.36 -13.03
CA GLY A 82 -1.18 -14.51 -13.23
C GLY A 82 -1.48 -13.02 -13.39
N ASN A 83 -2.67 -12.68 -13.91
CA ASN A 83 -3.12 -11.30 -14.04
C ASN A 83 -3.31 -10.59 -12.69
N VAL A 84 -3.74 -11.31 -11.64
CA VAL A 84 -4.06 -10.69 -10.34
C VAL A 84 -2.80 -10.46 -9.51
N ALA A 85 -1.78 -11.33 -9.65
CA ALA A 85 -0.47 -11.11 -9.04
C ALA A 85 0.23 -9.86 -9.60
N SER A 86 0.02 -9.54 -10.88
CA SER A 86 0.51 -8.28 -11.48
C SER A 86 -0.12 -7.05 -10.84
N LEU A 87 -1.42 -7.10 -10.51
CA LEU A 87 -2.14 -6.00 -9.88
C LEU A 87 -1.60 -5.69 -8.48
N PHE A 88 -1.28 -6.73 -7.69
CA PHE A 88 -0.64 -6.56 -6.39
C PHE A 88 0.71 -5.84 -6.48
N SER A 89 1.55 -6.26 -7.44
CA SER A 89 2.82 -5.62 -7.73
C SER A 89 2.63 -4.13 -8.12
N CYS A 90 1.68 -3.83 -9.01
CA CYS A 90 1.34 -2.46 -9.39
C CYS A 90 0.87 -1.61 -8.20
N CYS A 91 0.05 -2.15 -7.30
CA CYS A 91 -0.43 -1.42 -6.12
C CYS A 91 0.70 -1.07 -5.16
N ASN A 92 1.64 -1.99 -4.88
CA ASN A 92 2.79 -1.68 -4.03
C ASN A 92 3.72 -0.65 -4.70
N CYS A 93 3.96 -0.77 -6.01
CA CYS A 93 4.77 0.20 -6.75
C CYS A 93 4.14 1.60 -6.71
N LEU A 94 2.83 1.70 -6.96
CA LEU A 94 2.10 2.96 -6.89
C LEU A 94 2.11 3.54 -5.47
N GLY A 95 1.94 2.70 -4.45
CA GLY A 95 2.03 3.08 -3.03
C GLY A 95 3.39 3.69 -2.68
N ALA A 96 4.48 3.06 -3.13
CA ALA A 96 5.83 3.58 -2.95
C ALA A 96 6.03 4.93 -3.63
N VAL A 97 5.57 5.09 -4.89
CA VAL A 97 5.66 6.35 -5.63
C VAL A 97 4.88 7.47 -4.93
N VAL A 98 3.63 7.20 -4.54
CA VAL A 98 2.78 8.17 -3.84
C VAL A 98 3.40 8.58 -2.50
N SER A 99 3.98 7.63 -1.77
CA SER A 99 4.67 7.91 -0.49
C SER A 99 5.86 8.84 -0.68
N ILE A 100 6.68 8.65 -1.72
CA ILE A 100 7.80 9.54 -2.04
C ILE A 100 7.29 10.95 -2.38
N PHE A 101 6.30 11.05 -3.26
CA PHE A 101 5.71 12.33 -3.64
C PHE A 101 5.16 13.08 -2.43
N ASN A 102 4.48 12.38 -1.52
CA ASN A 102 3.95 12.98 -0.30
C ASN A 102 5.05 13.54 0.60
N VAL A 103 6.15 12.81 0.81
CA VAL A 103 7.28 13.29 1.62
C VAL A 103 7.93 14.52 0.98
N VAL A 104 8.12 14.52 -0.35
CA VAL A 104 8.69 15.66 -1.08
C VAL A 104 7.79 16.89 -0.98
N LEU A 105 6.48 16.74 -1.24
CA LEU A 105 5.51 17.84 -1.14
C LEU A 105 5.44 18.40 0.27
N LEU A 106 5.43 17.55 1.30
CA LEU A 106 5.36 17.99 2.68
C LEU A 106 6.65 18.70 3.12
N THR A 107 7.81 18.21 2.68
CA THR A 107 9.11 18.84 2.96
C THR A 107 9.23 20.21 2.29
N THR A 108 8.80 20.32 1.03
CA THR A 108 8.80 21.59 0.28
C THR A 108 7.80 22.60 0.86
N ALA A 109 6.62 22.16 1.29
CA ALA A 109 5.64 23.01 1.98
C ALA A 109 6.19 23.57 3.31
N ILE A 110 6.84 22.74 4.12
CA ILE A 110 7.42 23.19 5.40
C ILE A 110 8.65 24.08 5.17
N GLY A 111 9.46 23.76 4.16
CA GLY A 111 10.62 24.58 3.76
C GLY A 111 10.19 25.97 3.31
N SER A 112 9.20 26.05 2.41
CA SER A 112 8.65 27.32 1.94
C SER A 112 8.00 28.13 3.06
N LEU A 113 7.23 27.50 3.95
CA LEU A 113 6.66 28.17 5.11
C LEU A 113 7.75 28.73 6.05
N ALA A 114 8.83 27.97 6.28
CA ALA A 114 9.93 28.44 7.12
C ALA A 114 10.67 29.62 6.50
N GLN A 115 10.91 29.57 5.19
CA GLN A 115 11.54 30.68 4.47
C GLN A 115 10.63 31.91 4.46
N PHE A 116 9.33 31.72 4.28
CA PHE A 116 8.33 32.77 4.34
C PHE A 116 8.32 33.45 5.72
N LEU A 117 8.29 32.68 6.81
CA LEU A 117 8.37 33.23 8.17
C LEU A 117 9.70 33.96 8.42
N GLN A 118 10.82 33.49 7.87
CA GLN A 118 12.09 34.20 8.01
C GLN A 118 12.16 35.51 7.22
N THR A 119 11.40 35.60 6.11
CA THR A 119 11.42 36.77 5.22
C THR A 119 10.39 37.82 5.64
N CYS A 120 9.27 37.37 6.22
CA CYS A 120 8.15 38.23 6.59
C CYS A 120 7.96 38.28 8.10
N ASP A 121 8.89 38.98 8.76
CA ASP A 121 8.71 39.37 10.15
C ASP A 121 7.73 40.56 10.22
N PRO A 122 6.64 40.48 11.02
CA PRO A 122 5.71 41.60 11.16
C PRO A 122 6.36 42.88 11.71
N GLN A 123 7.53 42.80 12.37
CA GLN A 123 8.29 43.96 12.82
C GLN A 123 9.11 44.63 11.70
N GLU A 124 9.47 43.87 10.66
CA GLU A 124 10.22 44.34 9.50
C GLU A 124 9.36 44.18 8.25
N GLN A 125 8.42 45.12 8.03
CA GLN A 125 7.54 45.11 6.87
C GLN A 125 8.34 45.26 5.56
N GLY A 126 8.71 44.12 4.98
CA GLY A 126 9.29 44.03 3.64
C GLY A 126 8.25 44.11 2.54
N ASP A 127 8.66 44.58 1.36
CA ASP A 127 7.81 44.56 0.16
C ASP A 127 7.41 43.12 -0.18
N GLY A 128 6.10 42.87 -0.28
CA GLY A 128 5.53 41.56 -0.63
C GLY A 128 5.15 40.68 0.57
N CYS A 129 5.34 41.15 1.80
CA CYS A 129 4.85 40.46 2.99
C CYS A 129 3.35 40.67 3.23
N PRO A 130 2.67 39.72 3.90
CA PRO A 130 1.24 39.83 4.14
C PRO A 130 0.92 41.00 5.06
N THR A 131 -0.21 41.64 4.79
CA THR A 131 -0.81 42.62 5.68
C THR A 131 -1.30 41.97 6.99
N ASP A 132 -1.47 42.75 8.05
CA ASP A 132 -2.00 42.27 9.33
C ASP A 132 -3.36 41.57 9.22
N ALA A 133 -4.17 41.95 8.23
CA ALA A 133 -5.44 41.29 7.94
C ALA A 133 -5.22 39.88 7.38
N GLN A 134 -4.25 39.71 6.49
CA GLN A 134 -3.89 38.41 5.92
C GLN A 134 -3.22 37.49 6.94
N TRP A 135 -2.37 38.02 7.82
CA TRP A 135 -1.83 37.26 8.95
C TRP A 135 -2.93 36.71 9.85
N ARG A 136 -3.92 37.55 10.17
CA ARG A 136 -5.08 37.11 10.96
C ARG A 136 -5.90 36.04 10.25
N ASP A 137 -6.13 36.18 8.95
CA ASP A 137 -6.86 35.17 8.16
C ASP A 137 -6.14 33.80 8.16
N MET A 138 -4.81 33.81 7.94
CA MET A 138 -3.99 32.59 8.02
C MET A 138 -4.07 31.96 9.42
N CYS A 139 -4.05 32.76 10.47
CA CYS A 139 -4.12 32.26 11.84
C CYS A 139 -5.52 31.81 12.26
N GLN A 140 -6.59 32.41 11.74
CA GLN A 140 -7.97 31.94 11.96
C GLN A 140 -8.25 30.63 11.24
N SER A 141 -7.62 30.40 10.09
CA SER A 141 -7.75 29.14 9.33
C SER A 141 -7.02 27.96 9.99
N SER A 142 -6.06 28.25 10.87
CA SER A 142 -5.36 27.23 11.64
C SER A 142 -6.09 26.98 12.95
N ASP A 143 -6.00 25.77 13.50
CA ASP A 143 -6.65 25.34 14.75
C ASP A 143 -6.20 26.13 16.01
N VAL A 144 -5.46 27.22 15.80
CA VAL A 144 -4.95 28.12 16.81
C VAL A 144 -6.11 28.99 17.26
N GLN A 145 -6.58 28.76 18.49
CA GLN A 145 -7.56 29.63 19.15
C GLN A 145 -6.91 30.95 19.57
N LEU A 146 -6.43 31.73 18.60
CA LEU A 146 -6.11 33.12 18.84
C LEU A 146 -7.44 33.87 19.02
N GLY A 147 -7.50 34.71 20.05
CA GLY A 147 -8.62 35.59 20.29
C GLY A 147 -8.83 36.55 19.13
N PRO A 148 -10.05 37.10 18.95
CA PRO A 148 -10.34 38.07 17.88
C PRO A 148 -9.52 39.37 17.98
N ASN A 149 -8.87 39.60 19.12
CA ASN A 149 -8.03 40.78 19.39
C ASN A 149 -6.53 40.48 19.30
N ASP A 150 -6.14 39.25 19.01
CA ASP A 150 -4.73 38.85 18.99
C ASP A 150 -4.03 39.49 17.78
N SER A 151 -2.80 39.95 18.01
CA SER A 151 -2.04 40.71 17.02
C SER A 151 -1.41 39.79 15.97
N ALA A 152 -1.06 40.35 14.80
CA ALA A 152 -0.30 39.62 13.77
C ALA A 152 1.04 39.09 14.30
N GLU A 153 1.61 39.79 15.29
CA GLU A 153 2.83 39.40 15.99
C GLU A 153 2.65 38.11 16.81
N GLU A 154 1.56 37.98 17.57
CA GLU A 154 1.28 36.77 18.35
C GLU A 154 1.09 35.55 17.44
N CYS A 155 0.42 35.73 16.30
CA CYS A 155 0.30 34.73 15.24
C CYS A 155 1.67 34.30 14.70
N TYR A 156 2.53 35.25 14.36
CA TYR A 156 3.88 35.00 13.86
C TYR A 156 4.75 34.25 14.89
N VAL A 157 4.75 34.70 16.15
CA VAL A 157 5.47 34.05 17.26
C VAL A 157 4.95 32.63 17.48
N TYR A 158 3.65 32.40 17.38
CA TYR A 158 3.07 31.07 17.47
C TYR A 158 3.60 30.16 16.35
N LEU A 159 3.55 30.62 15.10
CA LEU A 159 3.98 29.85 13.92
C LEU A 159 5.47 29.53 13.97
N THR A 160 6.32 30.52 14.27
CA THR A 160 7.76 30.34 14.41
C THR A 160 8.13 29.40 15.56
N LYS A 161 7.41 29.46 16.69
CA LYS A 161 7.61 28.51 17.80
C LYS A 161 7.21 27.08 17.41
N HIS A 162 6.13 26.92 16.65
CA HIS A 162 5.62 25.59 16.29
C HIS A 162 6.34 24.96 15.10
N ILE A 163 7.01 25.74 14.25
CA ILE A 163 7.68 25.19 13.07
C ILE A 163 8.79 24.18 13.43
N GLY A 164 9.46 24.38 14.57
CA GLY A 164 10.42 23.41 15.10
C GLY A 164 9.77 22.06 15.45
N SER A 165 8.59 22.09 16.07
CA SER A 165 7.80 20.89 16.38
C SER A 165 7.27 20.23 15.10
N VAL A 166 6.85 21.02 14.12
CA VAL A 166 6.41 20.52 12.81
C VAL A 166 7.57 19.82 12.08
N ARG A 167 8.78 20.39 12.10
CA ARG A 167 9.99 19.77 11.53
C ARG A 167 10.34 18.44 12.20
N SER A 168 10.26 18.34 13.53
CA SER A 168 10.57 17.08 14.22
C SER A 168 9.53 16.00 13.91
N ARG A 169 8.23 16.36 13.89
CA ARG A 169 7.14 15.46 13.46
C ARG A 169 7.33 15.02 12.01
N LEU A 170 7.75 15.93 11.14
CA LEU A 170 8.06 15.63 9.74
C LEU A 170 9.20 14.61 9.65
N ALA A 171 10.31 14.83 10.35
CA ALA A 171 11.45 13.92 10.34
C ALA A 171 11.06 12.51 10.79
N VAL A 172 10.26 12.42 11.86
CA VAL A 172 9.71 11.13 12.34
C VAL A 172 8.82 10.50 11.28
N SER A 173 7.89 11.26 10.68
CA SER A 173 7.00 10.76 9.64
C SER A 173 7.74 10.31 8.38
N ALA A 174 8.80 11.01 7.98
CA ALA A 174 9.65 10.66 6.85
C ALA A 174 10.41 9.35 7.12
N GLY A 175 10.89 9.15 8.34
CA GLY A 175 11.47 7.87 8.76
C GLY A 175 10.49 6.71 8.61
N PHE A 176 9.24 6.88 9.04
CA PHE A 176 8.19 5.87 8.84
C PHE A 176 7.84 5.66 7.37
N ALA A 177 7.76 6.72 6.56
CA ALA A 177 7.50 6.63 5.13
C ALA A 177 8.61 5.87 4.38
N LEU A 178 9.88 6.06 4.77
CA LEU A 178 11.00 5.30 4.23
C LEU A 178 10.89 3.80 4.57
N LEU A 179 10.50 3.46 5.81
CA LEU A 179 10.27 2.07 6.19
C LEU A 179 9.12 1.46 5.39
N ALA A 180 8.01 2.18 5.22
CA ALA A 180 6.89 1.74 4.39
C ALA A 180 7.32 1.48 2.94
N MET A 181 8.09 2.41 2.35
CA MET A 181 8.66 2.25 1.02
C MET A 181 9.53 1.00 0.89
N LEU A 182 10.34 0.67 1.90
CA LEU A 182 11.13 -0.57 1.89
C LEU A 182 10.23 -1.81 1.86
N PHE A 183 9.15 -1.82 2.65
CA PHE A 183 8.18 -2.92 2.62
C PHE A 183 7.45 -3.02 1.29
N ASP A 184 7.07 -1.90 0.68
CA ASP A 184 6.44 -1.86 -0.64
C ASP A 184 7.38 -2.39 -1.73
N CYS A 185 8.66 -2.01 -1.69
CA CYS A 185 9.69 -2.53 -2.60
C CYS A 185 9.89 -4.04 -2.43
N ILE A 186 9.94 -4.54 -1.20
CA ILE A 186 10.03 -5.98 -0.93
C ILE A 186 8.78 -6.70 -1.47
N GLY A 187 7.59 -6.15 -1.22
CA GLY A 187 6.33 -6.66 -1.73
C GLY A 187 6.28 -6.70 -3.26
N PHE A 188 6.81 -5.67 -3.91
CA PHE A 188 6.95 -5.60 -5.37
C PHE A 188 7.85 -6.69 -5.93
N VAL A 189 9.06 -6.85 -5.37
CA VAL A 189 10.04 -7.87 -5.80
C VAL A 189 9.47 -9.28 -5.59
N TRP A 190 8.81 -9.53 -4.46
CA TRP A 190 8.16 -10.80 -4.20
C TRP A 190 7.01 -11.06 -5.17
N GLY A 191 6.23 -10.03 -5.51
CA GLY A 191 5.17 -10.11 -6.52
C GLY A 191 5.70 -10.52 -7.89
N ILE A 192 6.80 -9.90 -8.36
CA ILE A 192 7.44 -10.26 -9.64
C ILE A 192 7.95 -11.69 -9.62
N ASN A 193 8.66 -12.09 -8.56
CA ASN A 193 9.18 -13.45 -8.44
C ASN A 193 8.06 -14.49 -8.44
N PHE A 194 6.92 -14.18 -7.82
CA PHE A 194 5.74 -15.04 -7.81
C PHE A 194 5.11 -15.18 -9.20
N VAL A 195 4.95 -14.08 -9.95
CA VAL A 195 4.48 -14.12 -11.35
C VAL A 195 5.45 -14.93 -12.22
N GLY A 196 6.75 -14.72 -12.06
CA GLY A 196 7.79 -15.47 -12.75
C GLY A 196 7.69 -16.97 -12.49
N ALA A 197 7.54 -17.37 -11.23
CA ALA A 197 7.37 -18.76 -10.84
C ALA A 197 6.12 -19.41 -11.43
N MET A 198 4.99 -18.69 -11.48
CA MET A 198 3.75 -19.20 -12.10
C MET A 198 3.87 -19.34 -13.62
N SER A 199 4.59 -18.43 -14.28
CA SER A 199 4.82 -18.50 -15.73
C SER A 199 5.78 -19.63 -16.11
N SER A 200 6.78 -19.91 -15.27
CA SER A 200 7.76 -20.98 -15.51
C SER A 200 7.22 -22.36 -15.14
N SER A 201 6.28 -22.43 -14.18
CA SER A 201 5.51 -23.65 -13.87
C SER A 201 4.42 -23.93 -14.90
N THR A 202 4.61 -23.53 -16.17
CA THR A 202 3.74 -23.96 -17.28
C THR A 202 3.61 -25.47 -17.15
N VAL A 203 2.40 -25.89 -16.78
CA VAL A 203 2.05 -27.28 -16.48
C VAL A 203 2.56 -28.11 -17.64
N VAL A 204 3.63 -28.88 -17.41
CA VAL A 204 3.93 -30.02 -18.25
C VAL A 204 2.72 -30.90 -18.04
N HIS A 205 1.75 -30.81 -18.96
CA HIS A 205 0.79 -31.87 -19.16
C HIS A 205 1.64 -33.08 -19.56
N SER A 206 2.21 -33.75 -18.56
CA SER A 206 2.69 -35.10 -18.73
C SER A 206 1.47 -35.80 -19.28
N PRO A 207 1.49 -36.25 -20.56
CA PRO A 207 0.37 -37.00 -21.11
C PRO A 207 0.05 -38.07 -20.08
N PRO A 208 -1.23 -38.36 -19.80
CA PRO A 208 -1.59 -39.38 -18.82
C PRO A 208 -0.70 -40.56 -19.12
N ALA A 209 0.12 -40.96 -18.15
CA ALA A 209 0.95 -42.13 -18.28
C ALA A 209 -0.04 -43.27 -18.43
N SER A 210 -0.46 -43.54 -19.66
CA SER A 210 -1.24 -44.71 -20.01
C SER A 210 -0.39 -45.83 -19.42
N PRO A 211 -0.91 -46.59 -18.43
CA PRO A 211 -0.18 -47.74 -17.96
C PRO A 211 0.22 -48.51 -19.22
N PRO A 212 1.50 -48.92 -19.38
CA PRO A 212 1.89 -49.68 -20.55
C PRO A 212 0.88 -50.80 -20.65
N THR A 213 0.09 -50.79 -21.71
CA THR A 213 -0.87 -51.85 -21.97
C THR A 213 0.02 -53.05 -22.20
N THR A 214 0.31 -53.80 -21.14
CA THR A 214 1.01 -55.06 -21.23
C THR A 214 0.04 -55.94 -21.99
N VAL A 215 0.18 -55.99 -23.32
CA VAL A 215 -0.53 -56.94 -24.16
C VAL A 215 0.02 -58.28 -23.75
N THR A 216 -0.63 -58.92 -22.78
CA THR A 216 -0.36 -60.31 -22.43
C THR A 216 -0.87 -61.12 -23.62
N LEU A 217 0.00 -61.35 -24.59
CA LEU A 217 -0.21 -62.34 -25.64
C LEU A 217 -0.32 -63.69 -24.95
N ALA A 218 -1.56 -64.18 -24.77
CA ALA A 218 -1.80 -65.55 -24.39
C ALA A 218 -1.23 -66.45 -25.50
N GLN A 219 -0.12 -67.14 -25.22
CA GLN A 219 0.37 -68.18 -26.13
C GLN A 219 -0.64 -69.34 -26.13
N PRO A 220 -1.09 -69.82 -27.30
CA PRO A 220 -1.97 -70.98 -27.36
C PRO A 220 -1.21 -72.22 -26.86
N LEU A 221 -1.84 -72.97 -25.96
CA LEU A 221 -1.38 -74.29 -25.51
C LEU A 221 -1.30 -75.23 -26.72
N GLN A 222 -0.09 -75.65 -27.11
CA GLN A 222 0.09 -76.81 -27.99
C GLN A 222 -0.10 -78.06 -27.14
N ASN A 223 -1.27 -78.68 -27.27
CA ASN A 223 -1.47 -80.05 -26.77
C ASN A 223 -0.79 -81.02 -27.74
N ALA A 224 0.09 -81.86 -27.19
CA ALA A 224 0.67 -83.04 -27.84
C ALA A 224 -0.18 -84.29 -27.55
#